data_AF-A0A6I3XM03-F1
#
_entry.id   AF-A0A6I3XM03-F1
#
_cell.length_a   1.000
_cell.length_b   1.000
_cell.length_c   1.000
_cell.angle_alpha   90.00
_cell.angle_beta   90.00
_cell.angle_gamma   90.00
#
_symmetry.space_group_name_H-M   'P 1'
#
loop_
_entity.id
_entity.type
_entity.pdbx_description
1 polymer ?
#
loop_
_entity_poly.entity_id
_entity_poly.type
_entity_poly.pdbx_seq_one_letter_code
_entity_poly.pdbx_strand_id
1 'polypeptide(L)'
;MATVAQATSTPLSGYNHIDSLLGNLPNWNYVTPGTNTLYYSFSVAGNLETGSTSLLSAPQAFTASQAAFTRGAMSYIAKLTGIKFVETADAGLAQVHFANANLAGSGTTGLDSNRIGYSYNGSNVVTKFVASSYVYLDNAEWAGMNANLAPGTQGYETLLHELGHMLGLKHPFEGAIKLPTVDNNTSHTLMSYTHTGGNHSTFSENDIAALKWLYGGDGLAGNLGVNSTTGGRWLAGTAAANTLTGGAANDIIEGNGGNDILNGGAGTDTAFYNGARGAYTFTRTGTSSWNVSGAEGSDTLSNIELLRFTDATVTLATGVVTMSAPAPTAAFALPVTQEKSAMLARADAQVSPAADDIGVQLIGHHKAAELDIA
;
A
#
# COMPACT_ATOMS: atom_id res chain seq x y z
N MET A 1 14.24 -17.70 3.79
CA MET A 1 12.87 -18.08 3.39
C MET A 1 11.99 -17.96 4.62
N ALA A 2 10.82 -17.33 4.48
CA ALA A 2 9.92 -17.06 5.59
C ALA A 2 9.28 -18.35 6.14
N THR A 3 8.93 -18.34 7.43
CA THR A 3 8.07 -19.37 8.00
C THR A 3 6.62 -19.17 7.54
N VAL A 4 5.79 -20.21 7.65
CA VAL A 4 4.34 -20.10 7.36
C VAL A 4 3.71 -18.97 8.18
N ALA A 5 4.04 -18.88 9.47
CA ALA A 5 3.52 -17.83 10.35
C ALA A 5 3.85 -16.42 9.85
N GLN A 6 5.07 -16.19 9.38
CA GLN A 6 5.48 -14.90 8.80
C GLN A 6 4.72 -14.60 7.50
N ALA A 7 4.50 -15.62 6.65
CA ALA A 7 3.85 -15.44 5.36
C ALA A 7 2.33 -15.30 5.44
N THR A 8 1.69 -15.73 6.54
CA THR A 8 0.22 -15.71 6.71
C THR A 8 -0.25 -14.80 7.83
N SER A 9 0.66 -14.11 8.52
CA SER A 9 0.33 -13.14 9.57
C SER A 9 1.19 -11.89 9.39
N THR A 10 0.54 -10.77 9.17
CA THR A 10 1.23 -9.49 8.99
C THR A 10 1.85 -9.04 10.31
N PRO A 11 3.17 -8.75 10.35
CA PRO A 11 3.80 -8.19 11.54
C PRO A 11 3.19 -6.83 11.91
N LEU A 12 2.93 -6.63 13.19
CA LEU A 12 2.42 -5.37 13.73
C LEU A 12 3.56 -4.37 13.94
N SER A 13 3.26 -3.10 13.74
CA SER A 13 4.15 -1.97 13.98
C SER A 13 4.20 -1.54 15.45
N GLY A 14 3.14 -1.83 16.21
CA GLY A 14 2.94 -1.33 17.57
C GLY A 14 2.19 0.00 17.63
N TYR A 15 1.84 0.59 16.48
CA TYR A 15 1.10 1.84 16.38
C TYR A 15 -0.33 1.60 15.89
N ASN A 16 -1.33 2.04 16.67
CA ASN A 16 -2.73 1.71 16.40
C ASN A 16 -3.23 2.23 15.05
N HIS A 17 -2.80 3.42 14.61
CA HIS A 17 -3.20 4.00 13.32
C HIS A 17 -2.71 3.18 12.12
N ILE A 18 -1.61 2.45 12.28
CA ILE A 18 -1.09 1.49 11.30
C ILE A 18 -1.77 0.12 11.49
N ASP A 19 -1.68 -0.44 12.70
CA ASP A 19 -2.06 -1.82 13.00
C ASP A 19 -3.56 -2.08 12.84
N SER A 20 -4.39 -1.06 12.99
CA SER A 20 -5.83 -1.14 12.71
C SER A 20 -6.16 -1.32 11.23
N LEU A 21 -5.21 -1.08 10.33
CA LEU A 21 -5.38 -1.24 8.89
C LEU A 21 -4.65 -2.46 8.33
N LEU A 22 -3.85 -3.18 9.10
CA LEU A 22 -3.09 -4.33 8.58
C LEU A 22 -3.99 -5.56 8.40
N GLY A 23 -4.23 -5.94 7.14
CA GLY A 23 -4.82 -7.22 6.75
C GLY A 23 -3.78 -8.33 6.70
N ASN A 24 -4.25 -9.59 6.70
CA ASN A 24 -3.40 -10.79 6.57
C ASN A 24 -3.33 -11.35 5.14
N LEU A 25 -3.96 -10.69 4.18
CA LEU A 25 -3.99 -11.06 2.77
C LEU A 25 -3.84 -9.79 1.94
N PRO A 26 -3.30 -9.86 0.71
CA PRO A 26 -2.76 -11.06 0.05
C PRO A 26 -1.29 -11.37 0.39
N ASN A 27 -0.62 -10.53 1.20
CA ASN A 27 0.76 -10.70 1.64
C ASN A 27 1.78 -10.82 0.48
N TRP A 28 1.71 -9.88 -0.47
CA TRP A 28 2.57 -9.82 -1.68
C TRP A 28 4.07 -10.01 -1.41
N ASN A 29 4.54 -9.53 -0.27
CA ASN A 29 5.92 -9.64 0.19
C ASN A 29 6.45 -11.08 0.27
N TYR A 30 5.58 -12.09 0.29
CA TYR A 30 6.00 -13.48 0.41
C TYR A 30 5.88 -14.29 -0.89
N VAL A 31 5.39 -13.69 -1.98
CA VAL A 31 5.25 -14.36 -3.29
C VAL A 31 6.58 -14.93 -3.76
N THR A 32 6.54 -16.16 -4.29
CA THR A 32 7.71 -16.89 -4.78
C THR A 32 7.63 -17.14 -6.30
N PRO A 33 8.74 -16.99 -7.05
CA PRO A 33 10.00 -16.43 -6.60
C PRO A 33 9.84 -14.95 -6.18
N GLY A 34 10.67 -14.50 -5.25
CA GLY A 34 10.65 -13.11 -4.80
C GLY A 34 10.77 -12.15 -5.99
N THR A 35 9.89 -11.17 -6.05
CA THR A 35 9.76 -10.23 -7.17
C THR A 35 9.33 -8.88 -6.63
N ASN A 36 9.77 -7.79 -7.25
CA ASN A 36 9.18 -6.45 -7.05
C ASN A 36 8.20 -6.06 -8.17
N THR A 37 7.78 -7.01 -8.99
CA THR A 37 6.84 -6.79 -10.09
C THR A 37 5.57 -7.59 -9.89
N LEU A 38 4.43 -6.90 -9.91
CA LEU A 38 3.10 -7.49 -9.99
C LEU A 38 2.49 -7.17 -11.36
N TYR A 39 1.97 -8.20 -12.00
CA TYR A 39 1.25 -8.10 -13.26
C TYR A 39 -0.24 -7.95 -12.99
N TYR A 40 -0.89 -7.07 -13.75
CA TYR A 40 -2.33 -6.88 -13.67
C TYR A 40 -3.00 -6.94 -15.03
N SER A 41 -4.29 -7.27 -15.06
CA SER A 41 -5.06 -7.38 -16.30
C SER A 41 -6.47 -6.84 -16.16
N PHE A 42 -6.98 -6.25 -17.25
CA PHE A 42 -8.40 -5.92 -17.45
C PHE A 42 -9.13 -6.99 -18.28
N SER A 43 -8.45 -8.08 -18.63
CA SER A 43 -9.02 -9.16 -19.44
C SER A 43 -10.00 -9.98 -18.61
N VAL A 44 -11.20 -10.20 -19.17
CA VAL A 44 -12.21 -11.11 -18.60
C VAL A 44 -12.22 -12.49 -19.29
N ALA A 45 -11.22 -12.77 -20.14
CA ALA A 45 -11.18 -13.98 -20.95
C ALA A 45 -10.78 -15.25 -20.18
N GLY A 46 -10.31 -15.12 -18.93
CA GLY A 46 -9.90 -16.25 -18.09
C GLY A 46 -9.32 -15.81 -16.75
N ASN A 47 -9.11 -16.78 -15.85
CA ASN A 47 -8.52 -16.60 -14.51
C ASN A 47 -9.21 -15.63 -13.57
N LEU A 48 -10.42 -15.18 -13.90
CA LEU A 48 -11.30 -14.50 -12.96
C LEU A 48 -11.79 -15.44 -11.87
N GLU A 49 -12.26 -14.85 -10.78
CA GLU A 49 -12.82 -15.59 -9.66
C GLU A 49 -14.05 -16.40 -10.09
N THR A 50 -14.09 -17.68 -9.72
CA THR A 50 -15.24 -18.56 -9.94
C THR A 50 -15.88 -18.98 -8.61
N GLY A 51 -17.21 -19.08 -8.57
CA GLY A 51 -17.94 -19.65 -7.43
C GLY A 51 -18.11 -18.72 -6.22
N SER A 52 -17.85 -17.43 -6.39
CA SER A 52 -18.09 -16.41 -5.35
C SER A 52 -19.57 -16.06 -5.24
N THR A 53 -20.14 -16.19 -4.05
CA THR A 53 -21.53 -15.76 -3.78
C THR A 53 -21.69 -14.24 -3.75
N SER A 54 -20.58 -13.50 -3.77
CA SER A 54 -20.59 -12.03 -3.86
C SER A 54 -20.79 -11.52 -5.28
N LEU A 55 -20.62 -12.37 -6.30
CA LEU A 55 -20.82 -12.01 -7.71
C LEU A 55 -22.19 -12.51 -8.18
N LEU A 56 -23.09 -11.58 -8.49
CA LEU A 56 -24.45 -11.85 -9.00
C LEU A 56 -24.49 -11.92 -10.54
N SER A 57 -23.39 -11.57 -11.21
CA SER A 57 -23.22 -11.70 -12.65
C SER A 57 -21.85 -12.27 -13.00
N ALA A 58 -21.70 -12.72 -14.25
CA ALA A 58 -20.36 -12.89 -14.82
C ALA A 58 -19.63 -11.54 -14.83
N PRO A 59 -18.31 -11.50 -14.57
CA PRO A 59 -17.55 -10.26 -14.68
C PRO A 59 -17.53 -9.72 -16.11
N GLN A 60 -17.54 -8.40 -16.21
CA GLN A 60 -17.57 -7.62 -17.44
C GLN A 60 -16.33 -6.75 -17.53
N ALA A 61 -15.83 -6.52 -18.74
CA ALA A 61 -14.63 -5.70 -18.92
C ALA A 61 -14.86 -4.27 -18.42
N PHE A 62 -13.82 -3.68 -17.81
CA PHE A 62 -13.77 -2.24 -17.60
C PHE A 62 -13.89 -1.50 -18.94
N THR A 63 -14.57 -0.35 -18.92
CA THR A 63 -14.53 0.56 -20.06
C THR A 63 -13.10 1.08 -20.27
N ALA A 64 -12.82 1.61 -21.47
CA ALA A 64 -11.53 2.24 -21.75
C ALA A 64 -11.23 3.41 -20.77
N SER A 65 -12.27 4.13 -20.34
CA SER A 65 -12.15 5.20 -19.35
C SER A 65 -11.78 4.67 -17.97
N GLN A 66 -12.53 3.68 -17.45
CA GLN A 66 -12.22 3.04 -16.17
C GLN A 66 -10.79 2.49 -16.15
N ALA A 67 -10.40 1.73 -17.18
CA ALA A 67 -9.04 1.19 -17.28
C ALA A 67 -7.96 2.28 -17.34
N ALA A 68 -8.22 3.42 -18.00
CA ALA A 68 -7.27 4.54 -18.05
C ALA A 68 -7.05 5.16 -16.67
N PHE A 69 -8.11 5.38 -15.90
CA PHE A 69 -8.00 5.92 -14.54
C PHE A 69 -7.39 4.92 -13.56
N THR A 70 -7.71 3.63 -13.68
CA THR A 70 -7.06 2.58 -12.87
C THR A 70 -5.55 2.55 -13.12
N ARG A 71 -5.06 2.67 -14.36
CA ARG A 71 -3.61 2.80 -14.62
C ARG A 71 -2.99 4.01 -13.92
N GLY A 72 -3.72 5.13 -13.84
CA GLY A 72 -3.31 6.32 -13.08
C GLY A 72 -3.18 6.02 -11.59
N ALA A 73 -4.17 5.37 -10.99
CA ALA A 73 -4.14 4.94 -9.60
C ALA A 73 -2.99 3.95 -9.32
N MET A 74 -2.78 2.94 -10.18
CA MET A 74 -1.65 2.01 -10.07
C MET A 74 -0.29 2.72 -10.15
N SER A 75 -0.18 3.76 -10.97
CA SER A 75 1.05 4.57 -11.07
C SER A 75 1.29 5.41 -9.81
N TYR A 76 0.23 5.91 -9.16
CA TYR A 76 0.32 6.56 -7.86
C TYR A 76 0.79 5.57 -6.78
N ILE A 77 0.17 4.39 -6.71
CA ILE A 77 0.51 3.34 -5.75
C ILE A 77 1.94 2.85 -5.94
N ALA A 78 2.41 2.72 -7.18
CA ALA A 78 3.79 2.34 -7.47
C ALA A 78 4.81 3.30 -6.83
N LYS A 79 4.53 4.61 -6.85
CA LYS A 79 5.41 5.62 -6.23
C LYS A 79 5.38 5.55 -4.71
N LEU A 80 4.22 5.26 -4.13
CA LEU A 80 4.04 5.17 -2.68
C LEU A 80 4.69 3.92 -2.09
N THR A 81 4.53 2.78 -2.77
CA THR A 81 4.92 1.46 -2.26
C THR A 81 6.28 1.00 -2.77
N GLY A 82 6.77 1.55 -3.88
CA GLY A 82 7.94 1.04 -4.60
C GLY A 82 7.66 -0.20 -5.45
N ILE A 83 6.43 -0.73 -5.45
CA ILE A 83 6.03 -1.90 -6.24
C ILE A 83 5.94 -1.51 -7.72
N LYS A 84 6.49 -2.35 -8.60
CA LYS A 84 6.33 -2.19 -10.04
C LYS A 84 5.07 -2.91 -10.51
N PHE A 85 4.11 -2.15 -11.05
CA PHE A 85 2.91 -2.73 -11.68
C PHE A 85 3.05 -2.76 -13.20
N VAL A 86 2.75 -3.90 -13.82
CA VAL A 86 2.84 -4.11 -15.27
C VAL A 86 1.53 -4.66 -15.80
N GLU A 87 0.88 -3.92 -16.71
CA GLU A 87 -0.30 -4.42 -17.39
C GLU A 87 0.05 -5.56 -18.34
N THR A 88 -0.78 -6.60 -18.39
CA THR A 88 -0.68 -7.70 -19.34
C THR A 88 -2.04 -8.09 -19.91
N ALA A 89 -2.06 -8.44 -21.20
CA ALA A 89 -3.23 -9.05 -21.84
C ALA A 89 -3.37 -10.54 -21.49
N ASP A 90 -2.28 -11.18 -21.03
CA ASP A 90 -2.28 -12.57 -20.59
C ASP A 90 -2.79 -12.69 -19.15
N ALA A 91 -4.06 -13.07 -19.00
CA ALA A 91 -4.67 -13.32 -17.70
C ALA A 91 -4.00 -14.49 -16.94
N GLY A 92 -3.25 -15.35 -17.62
CA GLY A 92 -2.37 -16.39 -17.05
C GLY A 92 -1.25 -15.83 -16.18
N LEU A 93 -0.73 -14.67 -16.57
CA LEU A 93 0.43 -14.05 -15.94
C LEU A 93 0.03 -13.07 -14.83
N ALA A 94 -1.17 -12.50 -14.91
CA ALA A 94 -1.65 -11.49 -13.97
C ALA A 94 -1.88 -12.08 -12.56
N GLN A 95 -1.47 -11.33 -11.54
CA GLN A 95 -1.86 -11.59 -10.16
C GLN A 95 -3.04 -10.70 -9.73
N VAL A 96 -3.19 -9.53 -10.35
CA VAL A 96 -4.28 -8.59 -10.05
C VAL A 96 -5.22 -8.50 -11.23
N HIS A 97 -6.52 -8.65 -10.99
CA HIS A 97 -7.53 -8.62 -12.02
C HIS A 97 -8.55 -7.51 -11.73
N PHE A 98 -8.90 -6.75 -12.76
CA PHE A 98 -9.88 -5.67 -12.69
C PHE A 98 -11.06 -5.96 -13.61
N ALA A 99 -12.28 -5.92 -13.09
CA ALA A 99 -13.50 -6.10 -13.87
C ALA A 99 -14.71 -5.45 -13.21
N ASN A 100 -15.74 -5.16 -13.98
CA ASN A 100 -17.06 -4.80 -13.45
C ASN A 100 -17.82 -6.09 -13.12
N ALA A 101 -18.69 -6.08 -12.11
CA ALA A 101 -19.63 -7.18 -11.86
C ALA A 101 -20.85 -6.67 -11.09
N ASN A 102 -21.98 -7.35 -11.17
CA ASN A 102 -23.09 -7.07 -10.26
C ASN A 102 -22.76 -7.69 -8.91
N LEU A 103 -22.72 -6.90 -7.85
CA LEU A 103 -22.26 -7.34 -6.54
C LEU A 103 -23.42 -7.61 -5.57
N ALA A 104 -23.22 -8.58 -4.68
CA ALA A 104 -24.22 -8.89 -3.66
C ALA A 104 -24.16 -7.89 -2.50
N GLY A 105 -25.26 -7.15 -2.30
CA GLY A 105 -25.46 -6.19 -1.23
C GLY A 105 -25.72 -4.80 -1.80
N SER A 106 -26.88 -4.20 -1.49
CA SER A 106 -27.29 -2.93 -2.10
C SER A 106 -26.39 -1.73 -1.77
N GLY A 107 -25.58 -1.82 -0.71
CA GLY A 107 -24.58 -0.81 -0.35
C GLY A 107 -23.16 -1.13 -0.82
N THR A 108 -22.94 -2.21 -1.57
CA THR A 108 -21.61 -2.64 -2.00
C THR A 108 -21.24 -1.99 -3.32
N THR A 109 -20.35 -0.99 -3.26
CA THR A 109 -19.89 -0.23 -4.44
C THR A 109 -18.69 -0.90 -5.14
N GLY A 110 -17.93 -1.70 -4.39
CA GLY A 110 -16.78 -2.45 -4.87
C GLY A 110 -16.54 -3.72 -4.05
N LEU A 111 -15.64 -4.56 -4.54
CA LEU A 111 -15.22 -5.79 -3.87
C LEU A 111 -13.79 -6.11 -4.29
N ASP A 112 -12.91 -6.33 -3.32
CA ASP A 112 -11.64 -7.02 -3.52
C ASP A 112 -11.70 -8.43 -2.92
N SER A 113 -11.39 -9.42 -3.74
CA SER A 113 -11.19 -10.79 -3.28
C SER A 113 -9.73 -11.19 -3.40
N ASN A 114 -9.14 -11.57 -2.27
CA ASN A 114 -7.77 -12.06 -2.20
C ASN A 114 -7.75 -13.59 -2.10
N ARG A 115 -6.86 -14.21 -2.87
CA ARG A 115 -6.61 -15.65 -2.86
C ARG A 115 -5.13 -15.89 -2.69
N ILE A 116 -4.76 -16.72 -1.72
CA ILE A 116 -3.38 -17.18 -1.58
C ILE A 116 -3.31 -18.69 -1.58
N GLY A 117 -2.19 -19.21 -2.05
CA GLY A 117 -1.83 -20.61 -1.99
C GLY A 117 -0.38 -20.76 -1.58
N TYR A 118 -0.09 -21.69 -0.68
CA TYR A 118 1.30 -21.94 -0.28
C TYR A 118 1.59 -23.41 -0.01
N SER A 119 2.87 -23.75 -0.10
CA SER A 119 3.47 -25.04 0.27
C SER A 119 4.66 -24.79 1.18
N TYR A 120 4.97 -25.74 2.05
CA TYR A 120 6.02 -25.62 3.07
C TYR A 120 6.69 -26.97 3.34
N ASN A 121 7.92 -26.93 3.87
CA ASN A 121 8.67 -28.14 4.22
C ASN A 121 8.38 -28.60 5.66
N GLY A 122 8.99 -29.73 6.08
CA GLY A 122 8.82 -30.28 7.44
C GLY A 122 9.28 -29.39 8.60
N SER A 123 9.89 -28.23 8.32
CA SER A 123 10.27 -27.21 9.31
C SER A 123 9.38 -25.95 9.24
N ASN A 124 8.21 -26.03 8.60
CA ASN A 124 7.27 -24.92 8.42
C ASN A 124 7.85 -23.71 7.68
N VAL A 125 8.85 -23.93 6.83
CA VAL A 125 9.41 -22.90 5.95
C VAL A 125 8.67 -22.97 4.63
N VAL A 126 8.16 -21.82 4.17
CA VAL A 126 7.45 -21.69 2.90
C VAL A 126 8.40 -22.04 1.76
N THR A 127 7.98 -22.95 0.88
CA THR A 127 8.72 -23.35 -0.33
C THR A 127 8.09 -22.76 -1.59
N LYS A 128 6.78 -22.47 -1.55
CA LYS A 128 6.04 -21.78 -2.61
C LYS A 128 4.94 -20.93 -1.98
N PHE A 129 4.75 -19.72 -2.49
CA PHE A 129 3.67 -18.82 -2.15
C PHE A 129 3.18 -18.12 -3.41
N VAL A 130 1.89 -18.24 -3.69
CA VAL A 130 1.20 -17.56 -4.79
C VAL A 130 0.06 -16.75 -4.21
N ALA A 131 -0.21 -15.61 -4.82
CA ALA A 131 -1.26 -14.70 -4.42
C ALA A 131 -1.95 -14.11 -5.65
N SER A 132 -3.24 -13.85 -5.52
CA SER A 132 -4.07 -13.18 -6.51
C SER A 132 -5.07 -12.25 -5.83
N SER A 133 -5.38 -11.13 -6.47
CA SER A 133 -6.40 -10.17 -6.03
C SER A 133 -7.34 -9.87 -7.19
N TYR A 134 -8.63 -9.79 -6.88
CA TYR A 134 -9.71 -9.58 -7.82
C TYR A 134 -10.50 -8.36 -7.41
N VAL A 135 -10.23 -7.23 -8.05
CA VAL A 135 -10.88 -5.96 -7.79
C VAL A 135 -12.06 -5.80 -8.74
N TYR A 136 -13.25 -5.82 -8.16
CA TYR A 136 -14.51 -5.61 -8.84
C TYR A 136 -15.15 -4.29 -8.46
N LEU A 137 -15.69 -3.58 -9.44
CA LEU A 137 -16.60 -2.46 -9.21
C LEU A 137 -18.02 -2.89 -9.52
N ASP A 138 -18.96 -2.48 -8.66
CA ASP A 138 -20.36 -2.81 -8.88
C ASP A 138 -20.87 -2.16 -10.18
N ASN A 139 -21.65 -2.95 -10.92
CA ASN A 139 -22.23 -2.58 -12.21
C ASN A 139 -23.76 -2.82 -12.25
N ALA A 140 -24.39 -2.86 -11.07
CA ALA A 140 -25.84 -2.87 -10.93
C ALA A 140 -26.29 -1.58 -10.26
N GLU A 141 -26.43 -1.58 -8.94
CA GLU A 141 -26.90 -0.44 -8.15
C GLU A 141 -26.01 0.80 -8.31
N TRP A 142 -24.70 0.60 -8.50
CA TRP A 142 -23.69 1.67 -8.50
C TRP A 142 -23.02 1.89 -9.86
N ALA A 143 -23.54 1.29 -10.93
CA ALA A 143 -22.98 1.40 -12.28
C ALA A 143 -22.79 2.87 -12.73
N GLY A 144 -23.75 3.74 -12.41
CA GLY A 144 -23.69 5.16 -12.78
C GLY A 144 -22.56 5.91 -12.08
N MET A 145 -22.30 5.59 -10.82
CA MET A 145 -21.19 6.15 -10.04
C MET A 145 -19.84 5.59 -10.53
N ASN A 146 -19.73 4.27 -10.66
CA ASN A 146 -18.51 3.57 -11.04
C ASN A 146 -18.14 3.75 -12.52
N ALA A 147 -19.04 4.30 -13.35
CA ALA A 147 -18.72 4.68 -14.72
C ALA A 147 -17.68 5.82 -14.80
N ASN A 148 -17.61 6.68 -13.78
CA ASN A 148 -16.67 7.78 -13.72
C ASN A 148 -15.62 7.55 -12.62
N LEU A 149 -14.41 7.19 -13.03
CA LEU A 149 -13.26 7.02 -12.14
C LEU A 149 -12.29 8.20 -12.23
N ALA A 150 -12.76 9.40 -12.61
CA ALA A 150 -11.90 10.58 -12.56
C ALA A 150 -11.57 10.94 -11.10
N PRO A 151 -10.35 11.40 -10.78
CA PRO A 151 -10.02 11.88 -9.44
C PRO A 151 -11.00 12.96 -8.94
N GLY A 152 -11.40 12.85 -7.67
CA GLY A 152 -12.41 13.70 -7.01
C GLY A 152 -13.84 13.18 -7.14
N THR A 153 -14.03 12.03 -7.78
CA THR A 153 -15.32 11.34 -7.88
C THR A 153 -15.41 10.21 -6.86
N GLN A 154 -16.64 9.87 -6.50
CA GLN A 154 -16.94 8.80 -5.56
C GLN A 154 -16.57 7.42 -6.09
N GLY A 155 -16.73 7.20 -7.41
CA GLY A 155 -16.23 5.99 -8.07
C GLY A 155 -14.70 5.86 -7.98
N TYR A 156 -13.96 6.96 -8.07
CA TYR A 156 -12.51 6.93 -7.88
C TYR A 156 -12.09 6.68 -6.43
N GLU A 157 -12.81 7.23 -5.45
CA GLU A 157 -12.60 6.90 -4.03
C GLU A 157 -12.88 5.41 -3.75
N THR A 158 -13.97 4.86 -4.31
CA THR A 158 -14.25 3.41 -4.26
C THR A 158 -13.13 2.60 -4.89
N LEU A 159 -12.62 2.99 -6.06
CA LEU A 159 -11.48 2.32 -6.68
C LEU A 159 -10.25 2.34 -5.75
N LEU A 160 -9.91 3.49 -5.14
CA LEU A 160 -8.79 3.58 -4.20
C LEU A 160 -9.02 2.71 -2.97
N HIS A 161 -10.25 2.65 -2.46
CA HIS A 161 -10.62 1.77 -1.35
C HIS A 161 -10.30 0.31 -1.67
N GLU A 162 -10.78 -0.21 -2.80
CA GLU A 162 -10.50 -1.59 -3.21
C GLU A 162 -9.03 -1.83 -3.51
N LEU A 163 -8.31 -0.82 -4.03
CA LEU A 163 -6.87 -0.90 -4.19
C LEU A 163 -6.12 -0.94 -2.84
N GLY A 164 -6.69 -0.37 -1.78
CA GLY A 164 -6.18 -0.56 -0.41
C GLY A 164 -6.28 -2.02 0.03
N HIS A 165 -7.43 -2.66 -0.20
CA HIS A 165 -7.59 -4.10 0.05
C HIS A 165 -6.66 -4.96 -0.82
N MET A 166 -6.52 -4.63 -2.11
CA MET A 166 -5.56 -5.27 -3.02
C MET A 166 -4.13 -5.19 -2.45
N LEU A 167 -3.78 -4.10 -1.77
CA LEU A 167 -2.47 -3.91 -1.11
C LEU A 167 -2.40 -4.52 0.29
N GLY A 168 -3.48 -5.12 0.79
CA GLY A 168 -3.56 -5.79 2.08
C GLY A 168 -3.95 -4.90 3.25
N LEU A 169 -4.60 -3.77 2.99
CA LEU A 169 -5.28 -3.02 4.02
C LEU A 169 -6.62 -3.69 4.36
N LYS A 170 -7.02 -3.67 5.63
CA LYS A 170 -8.35 -4.08 6.10
C LYS A 170 -9.14 -2.86 6.56
N HIS A 171 -10.43 -3.05 6.79
CA HIS A 171 -11.23 -2.02 7.45
C HIS A 171 -10.74 -1.75 8.88
N PRO A 172 -10.75 -0.47 9.32
CA PRO A 172 -10.27 -0.04 10.63
C PRO A 172 -11.14 -0.53 11.81
N PHE A 173 -12.34 -1.06 11.53
CA PHE A 173 -13.28 -1.57 12.54
C PHE A 173 -13.32 -3.11 12.64
N GLU A 174 -12.54 -3.80 11.79
CA GLU A 174 -12.45 -5.25 11.74
C GLU A 174 -11.30 -5.81 12.60
N GLY A 175 -11.44 -7.06 13.04
CA GLY A 175 -10.40 -7.76 13.79
C GLY A 175 -10.24 -7.27 15.24
N ALA A 176 -9.10 -7.64 15.85
CA ALA A 176 -8.82 -7.36 17.26
C ALA A 176 -8.30 -5.93 17.50
N ILE A 177 -7.52 -5.39 16.55
CA ILE A 177 -6.98 -4.02 16.61
C ILE A 177 -7.83 -3.15 15.70
N LYS A 178 -8.42 -2.11 16.31
CA LYS A 178 -9.36 -1.20 15.67
C LYS A 178 -8.95 0.24 15.93
N LEU A 179 -9.33 1.11 15.01
CA LEU A 179 -9.18 2.54 15.16
C LEU A 179 -10.29 3.07 16.11
N PRO A 180 -10.01 4.05 16.98
CA PRO A 180 -11.05 4.69 17.79
C PRO A 180 -12.17 5.27 16.92
N THR A 181 -13.41 5.24 17.41
CA THR A 181 -14.58 5.68 16.63
C THR A 181 -14.44 7.10 16.09
N VAL A 182 -13.81 8.00 16.83
CA VAL A 182 -13.61 9.40 16.41
C VAL A 182 -12.63 9.53 15.23
N ASP A 183 -11.66 8.62 15.13
CA ASP A 183 -10.64 8.62 14.09
C ASP A 183 -11.03 7.70 12.92
N ASN A 184 -12.02 6.82 13.11
CA ASN A 184 -12.58 5.92 12.09
C ASN A 184 -13.46 6.67 11.07
N ASN A 185 -12.80 7.47 10.22
CA ASN A 185 -13.40 8.21 9.12
C ASN A 185 -12.43 8.42 7.94
N THR A 186 -12.95 8.79 6.76
CA THR A 186 -12.14 8.88 5.53
C THR A 186 -11.09 9.99 5.53
N SER A 187 -11.15 10.96 6.45
CA SER A 187 -10.06 11.94 6.61
C SER A 187 -8.77 11.32 7.16
N HIS A 188 -8.86 10.16 7.82
CA HIS A 188 -7.70 9.42 8.33
C HIS A 188 -7.38 8.16 7.52
N THR A 189 -8.42 7.46 7.02
CA THR A 189 -8.25 6.24 6.20
C THR A 189 -9.41 6.04 5.24
N LEU A 190 -9.11 5.86 3.95
CA LEU A 190 -10.12 5.53 2.93
C LEU A 190 -10.77 4.16 3.19
N MET A 191 -10.18 3.32 4.06
CA MET A 191 -10.76 2.03 4.46
C MET A 191 -11.94 2.19 5.43
N SER A 192 -12.24 3.39 5.91
CA SER A 192 -13.41 3.66 6.75
C SER A 192 -14.69 3.79 5.92
N TYR A 193 -15.83 3.40 6.50
CA TYR A 193 -17.16 3.67 5.94
C TYR A 193 -17.76 5.01 6.39
N THR A 194 -17.20 5.65 7.42
CA THR A 194 -17.62 6.99 7.83
C THR A 194 -16.96 8.02 6.93
N HIS A 195 -17.69 8.66 6.02
CA HIS A 195 -17.12 9.63 5.09
C HIS A 195 -16.93 11.01 5.74
N THR A 196 -15.80 11.66 5.47
CA THR A 196 -15.48 13.03 5.93
C THR A 196 -14.55 13.71 4.93
N GLY A 197 -14.76 15.01 4.68
CA GLY A 197 -13.86 15.83 3.85
C GLY A 197 -14.14 15.82 2.34
N GLY A 198 -15.28 15.22 1.91
CA GLY A 198 -15.60 15.06 0.48
C GLY A 198 -14.87 13.89 -0.16
N ASN A 199 -14.92 13.80 -1.49
CA ASN A 199 -14.30 12.69 -2.22
C ASN A 199 -12.77 12.84 -2.30
N HIS A 200 -12.06 11.78 -1.94
CA HIS A 200 -10.61 11.69 -1.90
C HIS A 200 -10.05 11.21 -3.24
N SER A 201 -8.87 11.73 -3.59
CA SER A 201 -8.12 11.36 -4.81
C SER A 201 -6.78 10.69 -4.53
N THR A 202 -6.46 10.53 -3.25
CA THR A 202 -5.24 9.92 -2.73
C THR A 202 -5.61 9.17 -1.46
N PHE A 203 -4.76 8.24 -1.06
CA PHE A 203 -4.84 7.64 0.27
C PHE A 203 -4.67 8.68 1.37
N SER A 204 -5.34 8.45 2.51
CA SER A 204 -5.24 9.30 3.70
C SER A 204 -4.01 8.90 4.52
N GLU A 205 -3.69 9.69 5.55
CA GLU A 205 -2.44 9.56 6.31
C GLU A 205 -2.20 8.15 6.88
N ASN A 206 -3.23 7.49 7.42
CA ASN A 206 -3.08 6.18 8.04
C ASN A 206 -2.90 5.08 6.99
N ASP A 207 -3.57 5.21 5.84
CA ASP A 207 -3.36 4.31 4.70
C ASP A 207 -1.91 4.39 4.22
N ILE A 208 -1.38 5.60 4.06
CA ILE A 208 0.02 5.86 3.67
C ILE A 208 0.97 5.27 4.71
N ALA A 209 0.71 5.46 6.00
CA ALA A 209 1.53 4.90 7.07
C ALA A 209 1.53 3.37 7.05
N ALA A 210 0.37 2.75 6.86
CA ALA A 210 0.23 1.30 6.74
C ALA A 210 0.95 0.75 5.51
N LEU A 211 0.85 1.42 4.36
CA LEU A 211 1.54 1.02 3.13
C LEU A 211 3.06 1.18 3.24
N LYS A 212 3.54 2.23 3.92
CA LYS A 212 4.97 2.42 4.24
C LYS A 212 5.47 1.32 5.16
N TRP A 213 4.69 0.92 6.17
CA TRP A 213 5.03 -0.21 7.03
C TRP A 213 5.13 -1.53 6.23
N LEU A 214 4.14 -1.79 5.36
CA LEU A 214 4.08 -3.02 4.58
C LEU A 214 5.22 -3.12 3.55
N TYR A 215 5.50 -2.03 2.82
CA TYR A 215 6.32 -2.08 1.60
C TYR A 215 7.55 -1.20 1.64
N GLY A 216 7.72 -0.37 2.66
CA GLY A 216 8.93 0.42 2.86
C GLY A 216 9.21 1.47 1.77
N GLY A 217 8.27 1.71 0.85
CA GLY A 217 8.49 2.58 -0.32
C GLY A 217 9.55 2.09 -1.31
N ASP A 218 10.20 0.95 -1.05
CA ASP A 218 11.22 0.33 -1.88
C ASP A 218 10.76 -0.99 -2.51
N GLY A 219 9.47 -1.32 -2.33
CA GLY A 219 8.77 -2.38 -3.02
C GLY A 219 8.85 -3.72 -2.30
N LEU A 220 8.36 -4.75 -2.99
CA LEU A 220 8.37 -6.10 -2.46
C LEU A 220 9.81 -6.60 -2.34
N ALA A 221 10.14 -7.17 -1.18
CA ALA A 221 11.49 -7.62 -0.84
C ALA A 221 12.55 -6.51 -0.82
N GLY A 222 12.10 -5.26 -0.62
CA GLY A 222 12.97 -4.15 -0.25
C GLY A 222 13.60 -4.31 1.14
N ASN A 223 14.34 -3.30 1.54
CA ASN A 223 15.05 -3.21 2.81
C ASN A 223 14.20 -2.62 3.94
N LEU A 224 13.01 -2.06 3.65
CA LEU A 224 12.21 -1.32 4.63
C LEU A 224 10.80 -1.91 4.90
N GLY A 225 10.32 -2.85 4.09
CA GLY A 225 9.01 -3.49 4.29
C GLY A 225 9.01 -4.65 5.30
N VAL A 226 7.84 -5.26 5.54
CA VAL A 226 7.65 -6.33 6.56
C VAL A 226 8.45 -7.61 6.29
N ASN A 227 8.88 -7.86 5.05
CA ASN A 227 9.74 -9.00 4.70
C ASN A 227 11.23 -8.63 4.54
N SER A 228 11.61 -7.41 4.93
CA SER A 228 13.00 -6.96 4.84
C SER A 228 13.93 -7.93 5.57
N THR A 229 14.98 -8.35 4.85
CA THR A 229 16.02 -9.23 5.41
C THR A 229 17.05 -8.48 6.23
N THR A 230 17.17 -7.16 6.05
CA THR A 230 18.02 -6.28 6.86
C THR A 230 17.35 -5.88 8.16
N GLY A 231 16.01 -5.99 8.23
CA GLY A 231 15.22 -5.63 9.41
C GLY A 231 14.78 -4.17 9.46
N GLY A 232 15.18 -3.35 8.48
CA GLY A 232 14.80 -1.93 8.41
C GLY A 232 13.30 -1.73 8.22
N ARG A 233 12.78 -0.59 8.67
CA ARG A 233 11.36 -0.21 8.64
C ARG A 233 11.17 1.23 8.18
N TRP A 234 10.05 1.49 7.51
CA TRP A 234 9.54 2.85 7.35
C TRP A 234 8.35 3.06 8.29
N LEU A 235 8.55 3.89 9.31
CA LEU A 235 7.56 4.29 10.30
C LEU A 235 7.08 5.70 10.00
N ALA A 236 5.77 5.88 9.89
CA ALA A 236 5.16 7.20 9.68
C ALA A 236 4.11 7.49 10.75
N GLY A 237 4.18 8.69 11.31
CA GLY A 237 3.22 9.27 12.24
C GLY A 237 1.99 9.84 11.55
N THR A 238 1.24 10.65 12.28
CA THR A 238 0.06 11.38 11.83
C THR A 238 0.31 12.88 11.91
N ALA A 239 -0.70 13.72 11.65
CA ALA A 239 -0.60 15.15 11.90
C ALA A 239 -0.56 15.54 13.40
N ALA A 240 -0.67 14.57 14.32
CA ALA A 240 -0.65 14.79 15.76
C ALA A 240 0.72 14.43 16.36
N ALA A 241 1.03 15.00 17.53
CA ALA A 241 2.26 14.66 18.25
C ALA A 241 2.36 13.15 18.53
N ASN A 242 3.44 12.53 18.05
CA ASN A 242 3.70 11.11 18.15
C ASN A 242 5.02 10.83 18.88
N THR A 243 5.18 9.58 19.32
CA THR A 243 6.46 9.05 19.79
C THR A 243 6.78 7.82 18.96
N LEU A 244 7.70 7.97 18.02
CA LEU A 244 8.10 6.94 17.08
C LEU A 244 9.47 6.38 17.45
N THR A 245 9.61 5.06 17.47
CA THR A 245 10.86 4.38 17.83
C THR A 245 11.17 3.30 16.81
N GLY A 246 12.31 3.45 16.14
CA GLY A 246 12.89 2.43 15.27
C GLY A 246 13.47 1.25 16.04
N GLY A 247 13.96 0.28 15.30
CA GLY A 247 14.56 -0.95 15.77
C GLY A 247 16.08 -0.88 15.87
N ALA A 248 16.71 -1.98 15.46
CA ALA A 248 18.16 -2.15 15.47
C ALA A 248 18.79 -2.12 14.07
N ALA A 249 17.97 -1.84 13.05
CA ALA A 249 18.37 -1.78 11.66
C ALA A 249 18.26 -0.34 11.17
N ASN A 250 18.66 -0.08 9.92
CA ASN A 250 18.56 1.26 9.35
C ASN A 250 17.10 1.56 9.01
N ASP A 251 16.49 2.45 9.78
CA ASP A 251 15.08 2.80 9.66
C ASP A 251 14.87 4.18 9.03
N ILE A 252 13.68 4.36 8.45
CA ILE A 252 13.14 5.66 8.06
C ILE A 252 12.00 5.99 9.00
N ILE A 253 12.07 7.16 9.63
CA ILE A 253 11.05 7.65 10.55
C ILE A 253 10.56 9.00 10.05
N GLU A 254 9.25 9.16 9.98
CA GLU A 254 8.59 10.38 9.52
C GLU A 254 7.52 10.79 10.52
N GLY A 255 7.70 11.94 11.16
CA GLY A 255 6.72 12.49 12.10
C GLY A 255 5.44 12.94 11.42
N ASN A 256 5.55 13.43 10.18
CA ASN A 256 4.52 14.14 9.41
C ASN A 256 4.16 15.49 10.02
N GLY A 257 3.30 15.55 11.04
CA GLY A 257 2.85 16.82 11.60
C GLY A 257 2.80 16.79 13.12
N GLY A 258 2.84 17.95 13.75
CA GLY A 258 2.85 18.05 15.21
C GLY A 258 4.27 18.16 15.76
N ASN A 259 4.41 17.97 17.07
CA ASN A 259 5.72 18.04 17.72
C ASN A 259 6.10 16.63 18.19
N ASP A 260 6.94 15.96 17.41
CA ASP A 260 7.17 14.53 17.59
C ASP A 260 8.40 14.22 18.44
N ILE A 261 8.42 13.01 18.99
CA ILE A 261 9.61 12.40 19.59
C ILE A 261 10.02 11.24 18.67
N LEU A 262 11.13 11.41 17.97
CA LEU A 262 11.65 10.43 17.02
C LEU A 262 12.93 9.80 17.57
N ASN A 263 12.94 8.48 17.73
CA ASN A 263 14.10 7.72 18.16
C ASN A 263 14.47 6.69 17.10
N GLY A 264 15.61 6.83 16.43
CA GLY A 264 16.05 5.86 15.41
C GLY A 264 16.34 4.48 15.99
N GLY A 265 16.80 4.41 17.24
CA GLY A 265 17.24 3.18 17.87
C GLY A 265 18.71 2.91 17.58
N ALA A 266 19.05 1.70 17.14
CA ALA A 266 20.39 1.37 16.70
C ALA A 266 20.38 1.19 15.18
N GLY A 267 21.46 1.58 14.52
CA GLY A 267 21.51 1.55 13.06
C GLY A 267 22.06 2.87 12.53
N THR A 268 21.83 3.11 11.24
CA THR A 268 21.97 4.42 10.63
C THR A 268 20.59 4.86 10.18
N ASP A 269 19.98 5.72 10.99
CA ASP A 269 18.56 6.02 10.89
C ASP A 269 18.33 7.38 10.24
N THR A 270 17.22 7.47 9.52
CA THR A 270 16.84 8.65 8.76
C THR A 270 15.53 9.23 9.27
N ALA A 271 15.54 10.48 9.70
CA ALA A 271 14.32 11.26 9.85
C ALA A 271 13.95 11.92 8.53
N PHE A 272 12.75 11.65 8.02
CA PHE A 272 12.23 12.19 6.77
C PHE A 272 11.27 13.35 7.00
N TYR A 273 11.42 14.41 6.20
CA TYR A 273 10.64 15.64 6.23
C TYR A 273 10.12 15.98 4.82
N ASN A 274 8.83 16.27 4.65
CA ASN A 274 8.20 16.46 3.33
C ASN A 274 8.45 17.84 2.70
N GLY A 275 9.17 18.73 3.37
CA GLY A 275 9.55 20.04 2.83
C GLY A 275 10.97 20.07 2.26
N ALA A 276 11.32 21.20 1.64
CA ALA A 276 12.69 21.48 1.21
C ALA A 276 13.57 21.81 2.43
N ARG A 277 14.84 21.41 2.43
CA ARG A 277 15.79 21.66 3.53
C ARG A 277 15.76 23.11 3.97
N GLY A 278 15.73 24.07 3.05
CA GLY A 278 15.72 25.49 3.37
C GLY A 278 14.59 25.95 4.31
N ALA A 279 13.49 25.18 4.41
CA ALA A 279 12.35 25.47 5.27
C ALA A 279 12.52 25.02 6.73
N TYR A 280 13.61 24.29 7.04
CA TYR A 280 13.82 23.72 8.37
C TYR A 280 15.05 24.30 9.06
N THR A 281 14.94 24.42 10.37
CA THR A 281 16.06 24.65 11.28
C THR A 281 16.29 23.39 12.10
N PHE A 282 17.55 23.07 12.40
CA PHE A 282 17.85 22.00 13.33
C PHE A 282 19.00 22.39 14.23
N THR A 283 18.85 22.10 15.52
CA THR A 283 19.76 22.50 16.57
C THR A 283 20.14 21.29 17.39
N ARG A 284 21.44 21.09 17.61
CA ARG A 284 21.92 20.00 18.47
C ARG A 284 21.59 20.32 19.92
N THR A 285 20.89 19.41 20.59
CA THR A 285 20.49 19.54 22.01
C THR A 285 21.24 18.57 22.93
N GLY A 286 21.91 17.55 22.36
CA GLY A 286 22.74 16.59 23.10
C GLY A 286 23.73 15.86 22.20
N THR A 287 24.40 14.82 22.72
CA THR A 287 25.41 14.06 21.96
C THR A 287 24.82 13.43 20.70
N SER A 288 23.66 12.78 20.81
CA SER A 288 22.93 12.19 19.68
C SER A 288 21.50 12.71 19.64
N SER A 289 21.28 13.96 20.08
CA SER A 289 19.96 14.55 20.21
C SER A 289 19.88 15.89 19.50
N TRP A 290 18.77 16.10 18.80
CA TRP A 290 18.54 17.26 17.95
C TRP A 290 17.09 17.73 18.09
N ASN A 291 16.87 19.03 17.96
CA ASN A 291 15.54 19.54 17.66
C ASN A 291 15.51 19.94 16.19
N VAL A 292 14.46 19.57 15.47
CA VAL A 292 14.21 19.98 14.08
C VAL A 292 12.88 20.70 14.02
N SER A 293 12.84 21.90 13.47
CA SER A 293 11.61 22.70 13.39
C SER A 293 11.37 23.21 11.98
N GLY A 294 10.12 23.15 11.52
CA GLY A 294 9.69 23.60 10.20
C GLY A 294 8.17 23.69 10.09
N ALA A 295 7.65 23.56 8.86
CA ALA A 295 6.20 23.61 8.60
C ALA A 295 5.42 22.44 9.23
N GLU A 296 6.11 21.32 9.45
CA GLU A 296 5.57 20.09 10.03
C GLU A 296 5.50 20.15 11.56
N GLY A 297 6.10 21.17 12.19
CA GLY A 297 6.13 21.35 13.64
C GLY A 297 7.55 21.33 14.18
N SER A 298 7.73 20.90 15.44
CA SER A 298 9.02 20.91 16.13
C SER A 298 9.29 19.58 16.82
N ASP A 299 10.18 18.80 16.23
CA ASP A 299 10.49 17.44 16.67
C ASP A 299 11.72 17.38 17.55
N THR A 300 11.73 16.41 18.44
CA THR A 300 12.88 16.00 19.24
C THR A 300 13.39 14.66 18.72
N LEU A 301 14.62 14.66 18.20
CA LEU A 301 15.26 13.50 17.60
C LEU A 301 16.31 12.93 18.56
N SER A 302 16.40 11.62 18.61
CA SER A 302 17.47 10.88 19.27
C SER A 302 17.92 9.70 18.41
N ASN A 303 19.22 9.40 18.40
CA ASN A 303 19.79 8.30 17.61
C ASN A 303 19.36 8.36 16.14
N ILE A 304 19.43 9.55 15.54
CA ILE A 304 19.19 9.76 14.11
C ILE A 304 20.51 10.30 13.53
N GLU A 305 20.96 9.68 12.44
CA GLU A 305 22.20 10.05 11.76
C GLU A 305 21.93 10.94 10.55
N LEU A 306 20.76 10.78 9.91
CA LEU A 306 20.42 11.41 8.65
C LEU A 306 19.11 12.20 8.74
N LEU A 307 19.11 13.44 8.25
CA LEU A 307 17.88 14.17 7.93
C LEU A 307 17.68 14.15 6.42
N ARG A 308 16.54 13.65 5.96
CA ARG A 308 16.17 13.64 4.55
C ARG A 308 15.03 14.62 4.30
N PHE A 309 15.25 15.50 3.34
CA PHE A 309 14.31 16.48 2.83
C PHE A 309 13.99 16.15 1.37
N THR A 310 13.04 16.88 0.79
CA THR A 310 12.67 16.69 -0.63
C THR A 310 13.80 17.03 -1.61
N ASP A 311 14.79 17.85 -1.22
CA ASP A 311 15.88 18.36 -2.06
C ASP A 311 17.29 18.09 -1.51
N ALA A 312 17.42 17.49 -0.32
CA ALA A 312 18.70 17.30 0.33
C ALA A 312 18.70 16.14 1.33
N THR A 313 19.88 15.60 1.60
CA THR A 313 20.14 14.76 2.78
C THR A 313 21.28 15.38 3.58
N VAL A 314 21.10 15.48 4.89
CA VAL A 314 22.08 16.03 5.84
C VAL A 314 22.55 14.91 6.76
N THR A 315 23.87 14.72 6.88
CA THR A 315 24.46 13.85 7.90
C THR A 315 24.73 14.65 9.18
N LEU A 316 24.04 14.30 10.27
CA LEU A 316 24.03 15.07 11.52
C LEU A 316 25.37 15.04 12.26
N ALA A 317 26.10 13.90 12.22
CA ALA A 317 27.38 13.78 12.91
C ALA A 317 28.47 14.74 12.38
N THR A 318 28.43 15.05 11.08
CA THR A 318 29.44 15.85 10.39
C THR A 318 28.91 17.21 9.92
N GLY A 319 27.60 17.44 9.99
CA GLY A 319 26.94 18.60 9.40
C GLY A 319 27.04 18.66 7.88
N VAL A 320 27.48 17.58 7.23
CA VAL A 320 27.66 17.52 5.78
C VAL A 320 26.29 17.50 5.12
N VAL A 321 26.05 18.45 4.23
CA VAL A 321 24.84 18.52 3.41
C VAL A 321 25.15 18.00 2.01
N THR A 322 24.47 16.92 1.64
CA THR A 322 24.47 16.42 0.26
C THR A 322 23.19 16.87 -0.43
N MET A 323 23.33 17.75 -1.41
CA MET A 323 22.22 18.10 -2.29
C MET A 323 22.06 16.97 -3.28
N SER A 324 20.94 16.26 -3.18
CA SER A 324 20.50 15.37 -4.24
C SER A 324 19.27 16.03 -4.83
N ALA A 325 19.27 16.30 -6.13
CA ALA A 325 18.00 16.40 -6.82
C ALA A 325 17.24 15.11 -6.46
N PRO A 326 15.98 15.18 -5.99
CA PRO A 326 15.23 13.96 -5.77
C PRO A 326 15.28 13.16 -7.09
N ALA A 327 15.45 11.83 -7.01
CA ALA A 327 14.87 11.01 -8.06
C ALA A 327 13.41 11.48 -8.12
N PRO A 328 12.96 12.06 -9.25
CA PRO A 328 11.87 13.03 -9.26
C PRO A 328 10.75 12.55 -8.36
N THR A 329 10.58 13.19 -7.19
CA THR A 329 9.34 13.13 -6.44
C THR A 329 8.38 13.90 -7.32
N ALA A 330 7.84 13.18 -8.29
CA ALA A 330 6.98 13.74 -9.30
C ALA A 330 5.87 14.46 -8.56
N ALA A 331 5.86 15.80 -8.67
CA ALA A 331 4.67 16.59 -8.46
C ALA A 331 3.50 15.83 -9.08
N PHE A 332 2.39 15.71 -8.34
CA PHE A 332 1.17 15.07 -8.83
C PHE A 332 0.62 15.87 -10.01
N ALA A 333 1.13 15.55 -11.20
CA ALA A 333 0.45 15.76 -12.45
C ALA A 333 0.02 14.37 -12.93
N LEU A 334 -1.29 14.14 -12.92
CA LEU A 334 -1.89 12.98 -13.55
C LEU A 334 -1.50 13.00 -15.04
N PRO A 335 -0.82 11.98 -15.58
CA PRO A 335 -0.48 11.98 -17.00
C PRO A 335 -1.77 11.80 -17.82
N VAL A 336 -2.17 12.85 -18.52
CA VAL A 336 -3.08 12.72 -19.67
C VAL A 336 -2.25 12.20 -20.84
N THR A 337 -2.60 10.98 -21.26
CA THR A 337 -2.25 10.30 -22.52
C THR A 337 -0.81 9.79 -22.77
N GLN A 338 -0.82 8.48 -23.09
CA GLN A 338 -0.08 7.79 -24.15
C GLN A 338 1.42 7.57 -23.93
N GLU A 339 1.79 6.33 -23.58
CA GLU A 339 2.78 5.60 -24.37
C GLU A 339 2.33 4.15 -24.59
N LYS A 340 2.16 3.84 -25.88
CA LYS A 340 1.89 2.52 -26.43
C LYS A 340 3.23 2.01 -26.98
N SER A 341 3.54 0.75 -26.70
CA SER A 341 4.58 -0.07 -27.32
C SER A 341 5.99 0.02 -26.73
N ALA A 342 6.31 -0.92 -25.84
CA ALA A 342 7.37 -1.92 -26.07
C ALA A 342 7.37 -2.91 -24.91
N MET A 343 7.24 -4.21 -25.19
CA MET A 343 7.88 -5.33 -24.49
C MET A 343 7.30 -6.65 -25.02
N LEU A 344 7.71 -7.00 -26.24
CA LEU A 344 7.77 -8.39 -26.67
C LEU A 344 9.17 -8.93 -26.38
N ALA A 345 9.24 -10.22 -26.09
CA ALA A 345 10.41 -11.04 -25.78
C ALA A 345 10.85 -11.08 -24.30
N ARG A 346 10.16 -11.92 -23.52
CA ARG A 346 10.84 -12.99 -22.76
C ARG A 346 10.08 -14.30 -22.98
N ALA A 347 10.83 -15.30 -23.40
CA ALA A 347 10.37 -16.63 -23.72
C ALA A 347 10.00 -17.39 -22.44
N ASP A 348 8.83 -18.02 -22.52
CA ASP A 348 8.57 -19.40 -22.12
C ASP A 348 9.04 -19.85 -20.73
N ALA A 349 8.20 -19.57 -19.75
CA ALA A 349 7.84 -20.56 -18.74
C ALA A 349 6.35 -20.36 -18.44
N GLN A 350 5.49 -21.05 -19.20
CA GLN A 350 4.12 -21.28 -18.77
C GLN A 350 4.12 -21.86 -17.36
N VAL A 351 3.64 -21.09 -16.40
CA VAL A 351 3.09 -21.64 -15.16
C VAL A 351 1.65 -21.17 -15.08
N SER A 352 0.78 -21.81 -15.86
CA SER A 352 -0.54 -22.10 -15.32
C SER A 352 -0.30 -22.86 -14.01
N PRO A 353 -0.87 -22.47 -12.87
CA PRO A 353 -0.78 -23.29 -11.69
C PRO A 353 -1.60 -24.54 -11.99
N ALA A 354 -0.93 -25.62 -12.42
CA ALA A 354 -1.45 -26.94 -12.15
C ALA A 354 -1.75 -26.96 -10.64
N ALA A 355 -2.96 -27.37 -10.29
CA ALA A 355 -3.46 -27.47 -8.92
C ALA A 355 -2.65 -28.47 -8.04
N ASP A 356 -1.57 -29.03 -8.57
CA ASP A 356 -0.94 -30.24 -8.08
C ASP A 356 0.24 -30.00 -7.11
N ASP A 357 0.53 -28.77 -6.70
CA ASP A 357 1.62 -28.48 -5.75
C ASP A 357 1.36 -27.33 -4.76
N ILE A 358 0.07 -27.05 -4.44
CA ILE A 358 -0.35 -26.10 -3.40
C ILE A 358 -0.97 -26.90 -2.25
N GLY A 359 -0.34 -26.88 -1.07
CA GLY A 359 -0.80 -27.64 0.09
C GLY A 359 -1.97 -27.02 0.85
N VAL A 360 -2.12 -25.68 0.80
CA VAL A 360 -3.17 -24.92 1.51
C VAL A 360 -3.65 -23.75 0.64
N GLN A 361 -4.97 -23.50 0.63
CA GLN A 361 -5.59 -22.32 0.02
C GLN A 361 -6.36 -21.50 1.07
N LEU A 362 -6.20 -20.18 1.03
CA LEU A 362 -6.97 -19.24 1.85
C LEU A 362 -7.63 -18.20 0.95
N ILE A 363 -8.85 -17.82 1.28
CA ILE A 363 -9.66 -16.84 0.53
C ILE A 363 -10.11 -15.76 1.52
N GLY A 364 -9.89 -14.51 1.16
CA GLY A 364 -10.45 -13.35 1.85
C GLY A 364 -11.34 -12.55 0.90
N HIS A 365 -12.38 -11.94 1.47
CA HIS A 365 -13.25 -11.01 0.77
C HIS A 365 -13.35 -9.75 1.61
N HIS A 366 -13.02 -8.62 0.99
CA HIS A 366 -13.25 -7.29 1.54
C HIS A 366 -14.14 -6.53 0.56
N LYS A 367 -15.14 -5.83 1.09
CA LYS A 367 -16.11 -5.09 0.29
C LYS A 367 -15.97 -3.64 0.68
N ALA A 368 -15.89 -2.70 -0.25
CA ALA A 368 -16.34 -1.35 0.05
C ALA A 368 -17.84 -1.40 0.33
N ALA A 369 -18.28 -0.74 1.39
CA ALA A 369 -19.68 -0.38 1.53
C ALA A 369 -19.80 1.11 1.77
N GLU A 370 -20.67 1.74 1.00
CA GLU A 370 -21.22 3.02 1.40
C GLU A 370 -22.42 2.77 2.31
N LEU A 371 -22.27 3.18 3.56
CA LEU A 371 -23.40 3.38 4.48
C LEU A 371 -23.56 4.88 4.67
N ASP A 372 -24.21 5.52 3.69
CA ASP A 372 -25.21 6.59 3.90
C ASP A 372 -25.48 7.33 2.58
N ILE A 373 -26.42 6.80 1.78
CA ILE A 373 -27.29 7.68 0.97
C ILE A 373 -28.59 7.82 1.75
N ALA A 374 -28.72 8.95 2.44
CA ALA A 374 -29.99 9.64 2.62
C ALA A 374 -29.89 11.01 1.97
#